data_AF-A0A932VWM5-F1
#
_entry.id   AF-A0A932VWM5-F1
#
_cell.length_a   1.000
_cell.length_b   1.000
_cell.length_c   1.000
_cell.angle_alpha   90.00
_cell.angle_beta   90.00
_cell.angle_gamma   90.00
#
_symmetry.space_group_name_H-M   'P 1'
#
loop_
_entity.id
_entity.type
_entity.pdbx_description
1 polymer ?
#
loop_
_entity_poly.entity_id
_entity_poly.type
_entity_poly.pdbx_seq_one_letter_code
_entity_poly.pdbx_strand_id
1 'polypeptide(L)' 'MDLNDVAERLADLRQEIRALQDLNSQYQDRESHTQIDESAQEQRRLRLEQIKDELADMMKRPARH' A
#
# COMPACT_ATOMS: atom_id res chain seq x y z
N MET A 1 20.34 -2.92 5.23
CA MET A 1 19.24 -3.60 4.54
C MET A 1 19.91 -4.25 3.35
N ASP A 2 19.99 -5.57 3.37
CA ASP A 2 20.53 -6.33 2.26
C ASP A 2 19.64 -6.10 1.02
N LEU A 3 20.20 -6.22 -0.18
CA LEU A 3 19.45 -6.16 -1.44
C LEU A 3 18.33 -7.20 -1.47
N ASN A 4 18.55 -8.35 -0.82
CA ASN A 4 17.53 -9.39 -0.65
C ASN A 4 16.36 -8.91 0.23
N ASP A 5 16.64 -8.23 1.35
CA ASP A 5 15.61 -7.66 2.24
C ASP A 5 14.79 -6.57 1.51
N VAL A 6 15.44 -5.79 0.65
CA VAL A 6 14.78 -4.75 -0.16
C VAL A 6 13.87 -5.39 -1.22
N ALA A 7 14.34 -6.44 -1.90
CA ALA A 7 13.58 -7.12 -2.94
C ALA A 7 12.35 -7.84 -2.38
N GLU A 8 12.50 -8.53 -1.24
CA GLU A 8 11.39 -9.18 -0.53
C GLU A 8 10.36 -8.15 -0.07
N ARG A 9 10.82 -7.06 0.57
CA ARG A 9 9.94 -5.97 1.00
C ARG A 9 9.19 -5.32 -0.18
N LEU A 10 9.85 -5.15 -1.33
CA LEU A 10 9.19 -4.65 -2.55
C LEU A 10 8.13 -5.62 -3.09
N ALA A 11 8.35 -6.93 -2.97
CA ALA A 11 7.36 -7.94 -3.36
C ALA A 11 6.13 -7.87 -2.44
N ASP A 12 6.34 -7.75 -1.13
CA ASP A 12 5.26 -7.60 -0.14
C ASP A 12 4.44 -6.33 -0.39
N LEU A 13 5.10 -5.18 -0.56
CA LEU A 13 4.43 -3.91 -0.84
C LEU A 13 3.60 -3.98 -2.13
N ARG A 14 4.08 -4.69 -3.16
CA ARG A 14 3.32 -4.90 -4.40
C ARG A 14 2.07 -5.75 -4.19
N GLN A 15 2.17 -6.81 -3.37
CA GLN A 15 1.00 -7.62 -3.03
C GLN A 15 -0.01 -6.81 -2.23
N GLU A 16 0.47 -6.02 -1.26
CA GLU A 16 -0.38 -5.15 -0.45
C GLU A 16 -1.11 -4.10 -1.29
N ILE A 17 -0.42 -3.44 -2.24
CA ILE A 17 -1.06 -2.50 -3.17
C ILE A 17 -2.17 -3.19 -3.97
N ARG A 18 -1.94 -4.40 -4.49
CA ARG A 18 -2.95 -5.13 -5.26
C ARG A 18 -4.18 -5.46 -4.41
N ALA A 19 -3.97 -5.91 -3.17
CA ALA A 19 -5.06 -6.19 -2.24
C ALA A 19 -5.87 -4.92 -1.92
N LEU A 20 -5.20 -3.79 -1.69
CA LEU A 20 -5.86 -2.50 -1.44
C LEU A 20 -6.65 -2.00 -2.65
N GLN A 21 -6.13 -2.20 -3.86
CA GLN A 21 -6.84 -1.88 -5.10
C GLN A 21 -8.10 -2.75 -5.27
N ASP A 22 -7.98 -4.06 -5.05
CA ASP A 22 -9.12 -4.98 -5.15
C ASP A 22 -10.22 -4.62 -4.14
N LEU A 23 -9.85 -4.35 -2.88
CA LEU A 23 -10.80 -3.87 -1.87
C LEU A 23 -11.46 -2.55 -2.29
N ASN A 24 -10.70 -1.62 -2.87
CA ASN A 24 -11.25 -0.34 -3.35
C ASN A 24 -12.20 -0.52 -4.53
N SER A 25 -11.91 -1.42 -5.46
CA SER A 25 -12.84 -1.79 -6.55
C SER A 25 -14.13 -2.37 -5.99
N GLN A 26 -14.04 -3.35 -5.08
CA GLN A 26 -15.21 -3.92 -4.41
C GLN A 26 -16.03 -2.88 -3.64
N TYR A 27 -15.36 -1.87 -3.05
CA TYR A 27 -16.04 -0.75 -2.42
C TYR A 27 -16.77 0.11 -3.45
N GLN A 28 -16.14 0.47 -4.57
CA GLN A 28 -16.77 1.26 -5.63
C GLN A 28 -17.95 0.56 -6.31
N ASP A 29 -17.92 -0.76 -6.41
CA ASP A 29 -18.96 -1.57 -7.05
C ASP A 29 -20.21 -1.74 -6.16
N ARG A 30 -20.16 -1.34 -4.88
CA ARG A 30 -21.33 -1.40 -3.98
C ARG A 30 -22.25 -0.20 -4.21
N GLU A 31 -23.56 -0.46 -4.32
CA GLU A 31 -24.58 0.58 -4.50
C GLU A 31 -24.79 1.46 -3.24
N SER A 32 -24.45 0.95 -2.05
CA SER A 32 -24.62 1.66 -0.79
C SER A 32 -23.43 1.44 0.14
N HIS A 33 -22.88 2.51 0.69
CA HIS A 33 -21.75 2.47 1.60
C HIS A 33 -22.23 2.79 3.02
N THR A 34 -21.78 1.99 3.99
CA THR A 34 -21.99 2.30 5.40
C THR A 34 -20.88 3.22 5.91
N GLN A 35 -21.10 3.86 7.06
CA GLN A 35 -20.06 4.65 7.74
C GLN A 35 -18.80 3.83 8.08
N ILE A 36 -18.97 2.51 8.26
CA ILE A 36 -17.86 1.57 8.44
C ILE A 36 -17.06 1.44 7.14
N ASP A 37 -17.75 1.34 6.00
CA ASP A 37 -17.08 1.21 4.70
C ASP A 37 -16.32 2.49 4.32
N GLU A 38 -16.85 3.67 4.64
CA GLU A 38 -16.15 4.97 4.50
C GLU A 38 -14.89 5.05 5.39
N SER A 39 -15.01 4.63 6.65
CA SER A 39 -13.86 4.60 7.57
C SER A 39 -12.79 3.61 7.07
N ALA A 40 -13.21 2.46 6.54
CA ALA A 40 -12.31 1.49 5.93
C ALA A 40 -11.68 2.01 4.63
N GLN A 41 -12.40 2.81 3.83
CA GLN A 41 -11.85 3.46 2.64
C GLN A 41 -10.76 4.47 3.02
N GLU A 42 -10.99 5.28 4.05
CA GLU A 42 -9.99 6.23 4.54
C GLU A 42 -8.73 5.53 5.05
N GLN A 43 -8.87 4.43 5.80
CA GLN A 43 -7.73 3.63 6.23
C GLN A 43 -6.92 3.07 5.05
N ARG A 44 -7.59 2.58 4.00
CA ARG A 44 -6.94 2.12 2.77
C ARG A 44 -6.19 3.24 2.06
N ARG A 45 -6.77 4.45 2.02
CA ARG A 45 -6.12 5.65 1.45
C ARG A 45 -4.84 5.99 2.21
N LEU A 46 -4.92 6.08 3.55
CA LEU A 46 -3.77 6.35 4.41
C LEU A 46 -2.69 5.29 4.24
N ARG A 47 -3.06 4.01 4.10
CA ARG A 47 -2.08 2.94 3.89
C ARG A 47 -1.34 3.08 2.56
N LEU A 48 -2.03 3.45 1.48
CA LEU A 48 -1.39 3.70 0.18
C LEU A 48 -0.40 4.87 0.25
N GLU A 49 -0.73 5.94 0.99
CA GLU A 49 0.19 7.06 1.23
C GLU A 49 1.44 6.61 2.00
N GLN A 50 1.27 5.80 3.06
CA GLN A 50 2.41 5.23 3.80
C GLN A 50 3.30 4.34 2.93
N ILE A 51 2.72 3.48 2.07
CA ILE A 51 3.47 2.64 1.15
C ILE A 51 4.28 3.51 0.18
N LYS A 52 3.70 4.61 -0.31
CA LYS A 52 4.39 5.55 -1.20
C LYS A 52 5.60 6.19 -0.50
N ASP A 53 5.43 6.62 0.75
CA ASP A 53 6.52 7.21 1.54
C ASP A 53 7.62 6.18 1.83
N GLU A 54 7.23 4.94 2.16
CA GLU A 54 8.17 3.85 2.38
C GLU A 54 9.00 3.54 1.12
N LEU A 55 8.36 3.48 -0.05
CA LEU A 55 9.05 3.31 -1.33
C LEU A 55 10.01 4.48 -1.62
N ALA A 56 9.58 5.71 -1.35
CA ALA A 56 10.43 6.89 -1.54
C ALA A 56 11.65 6.86 -0.62
N ASP A 57 11.48 6.44 0.64
CA ASP A 57 12.57 6.31 1.61
C ASP A 57 13.52 5.17 1.25
N MET A 58 13.00 4.04 0.74
CA MET A 58 13.82 2.94 0.21
C MET A 58 14.65 3.41 -0.99
N MET A 59 14.09 4.24 -1.89
CA MET A 59 14.83 4.81 -3.02
C MET A 59 15.89 5.85 -2.62
N LYS A 60 15.64 6.61 -1.54
CA LYS A 60 16.55 7.66 -1.06
C LYS A 60 17.75 7.11 -0.28
N ARG A 61 17.72 5.87 0.19
CA ARG A 61 18.86 5.25 0.85
C ARG A 61 19.86 4.80 -0.23
N PRO A 62 20.99 5.51 -0.43
CA PRO A 62 22.01 5.02 -1.35
C PRO A 62 22.46 3.64 -0.86
N ALA A 63 22.61 2.70 -1.80
CA ALA A 63 23.40 1.51 -1.57
C ALA A 63 24.77 1.99 -1.06
N ARG A 64 24.99 1.92 0.25
CA ARG A 64 26.31 2.17 0.83
C ARG A 64 27.19 1.03 0.34
N HIS A 65 27.94 1.32 -0.72
CA HIS A 65 29.05 0.52 -1.21
C HIS A 65 30.18 0.48 -0.19
#